data_AF-A0A2E2AWZ9-F1
#
_entry.id   AF-A0A2E2AWZ9-F1
#
_cell.length_a   1.000
_cell.length_b   1.000
_cell.length_c   1.000
_cell.angle_alpha   90.00
_cell.angle_beta   90.00
_cell.angle_gamma   90.00
#
_symmetry.space_group_name_H-M   'P 1'
#
loop_
_entity.id
_entity.type
_entity.pdbx_description
1 polymer ?
#
loop_
_entity_poly.entity_id
_entity_poly.type
_entity_poly.pdbx_seq_one_letter_code
_entity_poly.pdbx_strand_id
1 'polypeptide(L)'
;MRTLFNTLLLLSAIAITGCEATQSLNQSSTDIAVSVNHQDGLRIVRPHVTQQDNALLIQGTVRRDLYQRRNLHGHVLVSLMDDAGHVIAAKQVDYSQALLIPDGIRRSPFETAFEGVTATPAKVSMSVHEDANCKCDA
;
A
#
# COMPACT_ATOMS: atom_id res chain seq x y z
N MET A 1 -28.65 52.31 46.94
CA MET A 1 -27.18 52.50 47.02
C MET A 1 -26.52 51.23 46.46
N ARG A 2 -25.49 51.42 45.63
CA ARG A 2 -24.88 50.42 44.74
C ARG A 2 -24.33 49.21 45.50
N THR A 3 -24.84 48.01 45.19
CA THR A 3 -24.17 46.75 45.46
C THR A 3 -23.42 46.29 44.22
N LEU A 4 -22.22 45.78 44.48
CA LEU A 4 -21.15 45.50 43.55
C LEU A 4 -21.56 44.45 42.49
N PHE A 5 -21.41 44.78 41.22
CA PHE A 5 -21.42 43.81 40.13
C PHE A 5 -20.15 42.97 40.24
N ASN A 6 -20.29 41.80 40.86
CA ASN A 6 -19.29 40.74 40.87
C ASN A 6 -19.83 39.64 39.96
N THR A 7 -19.23 39.43 38.80
CA THR A 7 -19.39 38.20 38.02
C THR A 7 -18.21 38.07 37.05
N LEU A 8 -17.10 37.63 37.64
CA LEU A 8 -16.30 36.50 37.17
C LEU A 8 -16.46 36.17 35.67
N LEU A 9 -15.58 36.73 34.84
CA LEU A 9 -15.38 36.27 33.46
C LEU A 9 -14.71 34.89 33.51
N LEU A 10 -15.52 33.83 33.31
CA LEU A 10 -15.03 32.51 32.95
C LEU A 10 -14.31 32.61 31.59
N LEU A 11 -12.97 32.58 31.59
CA LEU A 11 -12.25 32.17 30.39
C LEU A 11 -12.46 30.68 30.21
N SER A 12 -13.32 30.30 29.26
CA SER A 12 -13.45 28.94 28.78
C SER A 12 -12.14 28.48 28.15
N ALA A 13 -11.51 27.49 28.76
CA ALA A 13 -10.45 26.71 28.14
C ALA A 13 -11.06 25.97 26.94
N ILE A 14 -10.76 26.42 25.73
CA ILE A 14 -11.07 25.65 24.52
C ILE A 14 -9.96 24.60 24.38
N ALA A 15 -10.14 23.48 25.08
CA ALA A 15 -9.50 22.23 24.71
C ALA A 15 -10.32 21.63 23.57
N ILE A 16 -9.88 21.83 22.32
CA ILE A 16 -10.31 20.96 21.22
C ILE A 16 -9.15 20.02 20.94
N THR A 17 -9.05 19.00 21.78
CA THR A 17 -8.59 17.69 21.35
C THR A 17 -9.60 17.15 20.36
N GLY A 18 -9.11 16.85 19.15
CA GLY A 18 -9.92 16.23 18.11
C GLY A 18 -9.08 16.12 16.85
N CYS A 19 -8.09 15.23 16.86
CA CYS A 19 -7.62 14.63 15.62
C CYS A 19 -8.83 13.86 15.09
N GLU A 20 -9.68 14.52 14.30
CA GLU A 20 -10.69 13.84 13.52
C GLU A 20 -9.94 13.04 12.46
N ALA A 21 -9.50 11.85 12.87
CA ALA A 21 -9.37 10.75 11.95
C ALA A 21 -10.72 10.64 11.28
N THR A 22 -10.81 11.19 10.08
CA THR A 22 -11.90 10.95 9.15
C THR A 22 -11.91 9.43 8.93
N GLN A 23 -12.62 8.71 9.80
CA GLN A 23 -13.09 7.37 9.54
C GLN A 23 -14.00 7.54 8.33
N SER A 24 -13.45 7.31 7.14
CA SER A 24 -14.25 7.26 5.93
C SER A 24 -15.32 6.19 6.17
N LEU A 25 -16.56 6.65 6.23
CA LEU A 25 -17.73 5.81 6.27
C LEU A 25 -17.70 4.81 5.12
N ASN A 26 -18.07 3.56 5.45
CA ASN A 26 -18.51 2.53 4.51
C ASN A 26 -17.57 2.21 3.34
N GLN A 27 -16.54 1.43 3.62
CA GLN A 27 -16.18 0.37 2.68
C GLN A 27 -16.50 -0.95 3.36
N SER A 28 -17.42 -1.71 2.78
CA SER A 28 -17.59 -3.12 3.11
C SER A 28 -16.27 -3.80 2.74
N SER A 29 -15.32 -3.83 3.67
CA SER A 29 -14.03 -4.49 3.47
C SER A 29 -14.35 -5.99 3.45
N THR A 30 -14.58 -6.52 2.26
CA THR A 30 -14.39 -7.95 2.08
C THR A 30 -12.91 -8.17 2.38
N ASP A 31 -12.61 -8.77 3.52
CA ASP A 31 -11.23 -9.04 3.94
C ASP A 31 -10.64 -10.09 2.99
N ILE A 32 -10.09 -9.62 1.87
CA ILE A 32 -9.41 -10.46 0.90
C ILE A 32 -8.07 -10.85 1.51
N ALA A 33 -7.80 -12.15 1.62
CA ALA A 33 -6.54 -12.63 2.16
C ALA A 33 -5.37 -12.20 1.26
N VAL A 34 -4.36 -11.54 1.83
CA VAL A 34 -3.15 -11.12 1.09
C VAL A 34 -1.96 -11.98 1.49
N SER A 35 -1.30 -12.58 0.52
CA SER A 35 -0.05 -13.33 0.70
C SER A 35 1.07 -12.72 -0.10
N VAL A 36 2.21 -12.53 0.54
CA VAL A 36 3.37 -11.87 -0.06
C VAL A 36 4.56 -12.82 0.00
N ASN A 37 5.14 -13.10 -1.16
CA ASN A 37 6.39 -13.83 -1.31
C ASN A 37 7.52 -12.83 -1.57
N HIS A 38 8.58 -12.95 -0.79
CA HIS A 38 9.75 -12.08 -0.87
C HIS A 38 10.90 -12.78 -1.61
N GLN A 39 11.78 -12.00 -2.23
CA GLN A 39 13.08 -12.44 -2.74
C GLN A 39 14.17 -11.87 -1.83
N ASP A 40 15.31 -12.55 -1.70
CA ASP A 40 16.42 -12.07 -0.88
C ASP A 40 16.78 -10.61 -1.16
N GLY A 41 16.68 -9.76 -0.12
CA GLY A 41 16.94 -8.32 -0.19
C GLY A 41 15.82 -7.45 -0.76
N LEU A 42 14.71 -8.05 -1.22
CA LEU A 42 13.55 -7.37 -1.81
C LEU A 42 12.24 -7.79 -1.13
N ARG A 43 11.46 -6.82 -0.67
CA ARG A 43 10.21 -7.06 0.04
C ARG A 43 9.09 -6.19 -0.48
N ILE A 44 7.87 -6.70 -0.45
CA ILE A 44 6.69 -5.87 -0.62
C ILE A 44 6.22 -5.41 0.76
N VAL A 45 6.05 -4.10 0.94
CA VAL A 45 5.56 -3.50 2.18
C VAL A 45 4.29 -2.70 1.92
N ARG A 46 3.43 -2.65 2.94
CA ARG A 46 2.11 -1.99 2.89
C ARG A 46 1.26 -2.46 1.70
N PRO A 47 1.11 -3.78 1.48
CA PRO A 47 0.18 -4.25 0.46
C PRO A 47 -1.23 -3.82 0.85
N HIS A 48 -1.97 -3.28 -0.11
CA HIS A 48 -3.34 -2.87 0.07
C HIS A 48 -4.17 -3.36 -1.11
N VAL A 49 -5.37 -3.83 -0.81
CA VAL A 49 -6.31 -4.34 -1.80
C VAL A 49 -7.65 -3.67 -1.52
N THR A 50 -8.22 -3.05 -2.54
CA THR A 50 -9.51 -2.34 -2.44
C THR A 50 -10.39 -2.79 -3.59
N GLN A 51 -11.58 -3.30 -3.28
CA GLN A 51 -12.62 -3.47 -4.29
C GLN A 51 -13.28 -2.12 -4.54
N GLN A 52 -13.25 -1.64 -5.80
CA GLN A 52 -13.90 -0.41 -6.24
C GLN A 52 -14.77 -0.75 -7.45
N ASP A 53 -16.09 -0.65 -7.29
CA ASP A 53 -17.07 -1.02 -8.32
C ASP A 53 -16.79 -2.42 -8.93
N ASN A 54 -16.46 -2.46 -10.22
CA ASN A 54 -16.14 -3.65 -11.01
C ASN A 54 -14.63 -3.87 -11.18
N ALA A 55 -13.82 -3.30 -10.30
CA ALA A 55 -12.38 -3.43 -10.33
C ALA A 55 -11.82 -3.76 -8.94
N LEU A 56 -10.76 -4.57 -8.95
CA LEU A 56 -9.95 -4.83 -7.78
C LEU A 56 -8.64 -4.07 -7.91
N LEU A 57 -8.48 -3.01 -7.10
CA LEU A 57 -7.27 -2.21 -7.04
C LEU A 57 -6.29 -2.83 -6.05
N ILE A 58 -5.04 -2.99 -6.48
CA ILE A 58 -3.97 -3.60 -5.70
C ILE A 58 -2.77 -2.66 -5.70
N GLN A 59 -2.33 -2.29 -4.50
CA GLN A 59 -1.23 -1.35 -4.29
C GLN A 59 -0.20 -1.94 -3.33
N GLY A 60 1.03 -1.46 -3.46
CA GLY A 60 2.09 -1.80 -2.51
C GLY A 60 3.34 -0.98 -2.74
N THR A 61 4.40 -1.33 -2.01
CA THR A 61 5.72 -0.73 -2.20
C THR A 61 6.77 -1.82 -2.21
N VAL A 62 7.53 -1.93 -3.30
CA VAL A 62 8.77 -2.72 -3.30
C VAL A 62 9.81 -1.96 -2.49
N ARG A 63 10.29 -2.59 -1.43
CA ARG A 63 11.30 -2.10 -0.51
C ARG A 63 12.54 -2.96 -0.61
N ARG A 64 13.68 -2.31 -0.64
CA ARG A 64 14.97 -2.98 -0.64
C ARG A 64 15.57 -2.93 0.75
N ASP A 65 15.85 -4.10 1.31
CA ASP A 65 16.37 -4.25 2.67
C ASP A 65 17.90 -4.46 2.68
N LEU A 66 18.51 -4.81 1.54
CA LEU A 66 19.96 -4.94 1.38
C LEU A 66 20.58 -3.78 0.60
N TYR A 67 21.69 -3.28 1.13
CA TYR A 67 22.55 -2.34 0.40
C TYR A 67 23.29 -3.10 -0.72
N GLN A 68 23.15 -2.61 -1.94
CA GLN A 68 23.73 -3.13 -3.19
C GLN A 68 24.06 -1.90 -4.05
N ARG A 69 25.25 -1.89 -4.65
CA ARG A 69 25.74 -0.71 -5.37
C ARG A 69 25.33 -0.72 -6.84
N ARG A 70 24.06 -1.03 -7.13
CA ARG A 70 23.48 -1.02 -8.48
C ARG A 70 22.05 -0.48 -8.52
N ASN A 71 21.62 -0.08 -9.71
CA ASN A 71 20.21 0.07 -10.05
C ASN A 71 19.54 -1.30 -9.95
N LEU A 72 18.28 -1.34 -9.54
CA LEU A 72 17.48 -2.55 -9.57
C LEU A 72 16.25 -2.34 -10.43
N HIS A 73 16.02 -3.29 -11.32
CA HIS A 73 14.77 -3.41 -12.04
C HIS A 73 14.26 -4.83 -11.83
N GLY A 74 12.96 -4.95 -11.95
CA GLY A 74 12.27 -6.19 -11.68
C GLY A 74 10.80 -5.96 -11.82
N HIS A 75 10.04 -6.93 -11.33
CA HIS A 75 8.61 -6.86 -11.38
C HIS A 75 7.96 -7.47 -10.16
N VAL A 76 6.73 -7.04 -9.91
CA VAL A 76 5.81 -7.70 -8.98
C VAL A 76 4.82 -8.50 -9.80
N LEU A 77 4.79 -9.81 -9.61
CA LEU A 77 3.74 -10.68 -10.12
C LEU A 77 2.60 -10.70 -9.10
N VAL A 78 1.45 -10.14 -9.48
CA VAL A 78 0.21 -10.11 -8.71
C VAL A 78 -0.74 -11.15 -9.29
N SER A 79 -1.17 -12.12 -8.48
CA SER A 79 -2.07 -13.20 -8.86
C SER A 79 -3.33 -13.19 -8.00
N LEU A 80 -4.49 -13.23 -8.64
CA LEU A 80 -5.78 -13.46 -8.00
C LEU A 80 -6.01 -14.97 -7.91
N MET A 81 -6.46 -15.45 -6.75
CA MET A 81 -6.69 -16.87 -6.49
C MET A 81 -8.15 -17.12 -6.08
N ASP A 82 -8.70 -18.24 -6.57
CA ASP A 82 -9.99 -18.78 -6.09
C ASP A 82 -9.83 -19.51 -4.74
N ASP A 83 -10.94 -19.98 -4.16
CA ASP A 83 -10.96 -20.73 -2.89
C ASP A 83 -10.21 -22.07 -2.97
N ALA A 84 -10.03 -22.63 -4.17
CA ALA A 84 -9.28 -23.85 -4.41
C ALA A 84 -7.77 -23.60 -4.57
N GLY A 85 -7.35 -22.32 -4.59
CA GLY A 85 -5.95 -21.91 -4.76
C GLY A 85 -5.48 -21.83 -6.21
N HIS A 86 -6.38 -21.91 -7.20
CA HIS A 86 -6.04 -21.73 -8.60
C HIS A 86 -5.91 -20.24 -8.95
N VAL A 87 -4.97 -19.93 -9.84
CA VAL A 87 -4.81 -18.57 -10.36
C VAL A 87 -5.92 -18.28 -11.38
N ILE A 88 -6.81 -17.35 -11.06
CA ILE A 88 -7.89 -16.91 -11.95
C ILE A 88 -7.45 -15.77 -12.88
N ALA A 89 -6.50 -14.95 -12.42
CA ALA A 89 -5.91 -13.86 -13.20
C ALA A 89 -4.55 -13.48 -12.63
N ALA A 90 -3.64 -12.99 -13.48
CA ALA A 90 -2.35 -12.47 -13.04
C ALA A 90 -1.93 -11.24 -13.84
N LYS A 91 -1.20 -10.33 -13.21
CA LYS A 91 -0.60 -9.15 -13.82
C LYS A 91 0.82 -8.97 -13.31
N GLN A 92 1.68 -8.49 -14.21
CA GLN A 92 3.03 -8.07 -13.90
C GLN A 92 3.08 -6.55 -13.79
N VAL A 93 3.74 -6.03 -12.76
CA VAL A 93 4.00 -4.60 -12.58
C VAL A 93 5.48 -4.37 -12.43
N ASP A 94 6.09 -3.71 -13.41
CA ASP A 94 7.52 -3.43 -13.40
C ASP A 94 7.85 -2.34 -12.36
N TYR A 95 8.99 -2.47 -11.71
CA TYR A 95 9.52 -1.46 -10.80
C TYR A 95 10.98 -1.14 -11.14
N SER A 96 11.41 0.06 -10.75
CA SER A 96 12.79 0.49 -10.85
C SER A 96 13.22 1.23 -9.57
N GLN A 97 14.46 1.04 -9.17
CA GLN A 97 15.10 1.71 -8.04
C GLN A 97 16.53 2.15 -8.40
N ALA A 98 16.74 3.45 -8.54
CA ALA A 98 18.04 4.03 -8.88
C ALA A 98 19.05 4.00 -7.72
N LEU A 99 20.35 3.95 -8.06
CA LEU A 99 21.50 3.96 -7.15
C LEU A 99 21.64 5.22 -6.28
N LEU A 100 21.09 6.36 -6.70
CA LEU A 100 21.60 7.68 -6.31
C LEU A 100 21.10 8.26 -4.97
N ILE A 101 20.76 7.44 -3.96
CA ILE A 101 20.39 7.96 -2.63
C ILE A 101 21.36 7.44 -1.56
N PRO A 102 22.16 8.33 -0.92
CA PRO A 102 23.21 7.94 0.01
C PRO A 102 22.73 7.16 1.23
N ASP A 103 21.55 7.46 1.80
CA ASP A 103 21.17 6.97 3.14
C ASP A 103 19.69 6.53 3.27
N GLY A 104 19.01 6.20 2.16
CA GLY A 104 17.57 5.90 2.15
C GLY A 104 17.21 4.43 1.93
N ILE A 105 16.28 3.90 2.73
CA ILE A 105 15.51 2.69 2.39
C ILE A 105 14.83 2.92 1.04
N ARG A 106 15.23 2.17 0.00
CA ARG A 106 14.69 2.36 -1.35
C ARG A 106 13.30 1.78 -1.46
N ARG A 107 12.38 2.58 -1.99
CA ARG A 107 10.96 2.28 -2.09
C ARG A 107 10.51 2.59 -3.51
N SER A 108 9.87 1.63 -4.17
CA SER A 108 9.23 1.81 -5.47
C SER A 108 7.75 1.44 -5.29
N PRO A 109 6.82 2.41 -5.27
CA PRO A 109 5.40 2.10 -5.21
C PRO A 109 4.99 1.37 -6.48
N PHE A 110 4.03 0.45 -6.37
CA PHE A 110 3.40 -0.19 -7.51
C PHE A 110 1.90 -0.20 -7.33
N GLU A 111 1.19 -0.19 -8.46
CA GLU A 111 -0.26 -0.23 -8.52
C GLU A 111 -0.69 -1.06 -9.71
N THR A 112 -1.74 -1.87 -9.53
CA THR A 112 -2.41 -2.56 -10.63
C THR A 112 -3.88 -2.73 -10.32
N ALA A 113 -4.71 -2.72 -11.36
CA ALA A 113 -6.14 -2.95 -11.24
C ALA A 113 -6.54 -4.19 -12.04
N PHE A 114 -7.41 -5.02 -11.51
CA PHE A 114 -8.09 -6.08 -12.26
C PHE A 114 -9.52 -5.65 -12.54
N GLU A 115 -9.80 -5.30 -13.78
CA GLU A 115 -11.12 -4.90 -14.24
C GLU A 115 -12.01 -6.12 -14.52
N GLY A 116 -13.32 -5.98 -14.40
CA GLY A 116 -14.27 -7.07 -14.66
C GLY A 116 -14.30 -8.14 -13.58
N VAL A 117 -13.76 -7.85 -12.40
CA VAL A 117 -13.77 -8.78 -11.26
C VAL A 117 -15.13 -8.68 -10.58
N THR A 118 -16.08 -9.47 -11.08
CA THR A 118 -17.46 -9.51 -10.57
C THR A 118 -17.61 -10.39 -9.32
N ALA A 119 -16.65 -11.26 -9.06
CA ALA A 119 -16.58 -12.10 -7.87
C ALA A 119 -15.31 -11.76 -7.09
N THR A 120 -15.45 -11.47 -5.79
CA THR A 120 -14.31 -11.17 -4.92
C THR A 120 -13.38 -12.39 -4.87
N PRO A 121 -12.08 -12.26 -5.17
CA PRO A 121 -11.15 -13.37 -5.05
C PRO A 121 -11.01 -13.78 -3.58
N ALA A 122 -10.79 -15.07 -3.36
CA ALA A 122 -10.51 -15.60 -2.03
C ALA A 122 -9.18 -15.03 -1.48
N LYS A 123 -8.20 -14.88 -2.37
CA LYS A 123 -6.85 -14.49 -2.02
C LYS A 123 -6.15 -13.73 -3.14
N VAL A 124 -5.32 -12.77 -2.75
CA VAL A 124 -4.35 -12.10 -3.61
C VAL A 124 -2.95 -12.54 -3.20
N SER A 125 -2.19 -13.08 -4.15
CA SER A 125 -0.78 -13.41 -3.96
C SER A 125 0.10 -12.43 -4.72
N MET A 126 1.14 -11.92 -4.07
CA MET A 126 2.12 -11.01 -4.66
C MET A 126 3.50 -11.63 -4.50
N SER A 127 4.29 -11.66 -5.57
CA SER A 127 5.69 -12.08 -5.53
C SER A 127 6.56 -11.04 -6.22
N VAL A 128 7.67 -10.68 -5.58
CA VAL A 128 8.65 -9.73 -6.13
C VAL A 128 9.81 -10.51 -6.75
N HIS A 129 10.20 -10.09 -7.95
CA HIS A 129 11.30 -10.69 -8.71
C HIS A 129 12.26 -9.60 -9.19
N GLU A 130 13.57 -9.84 -9.05
CA GLU A 130 14.59 -9.06 -9.75
C GLU A 130 14.75 -9.59 -11.17
N ASP A 131 14.81 -8.70 -12.18
CA ASP A 131 15.05 -9.12 -13.55
C ASP A 131 16.52 -9.51 -13.72
N ALA A 132 16.78 -10.73 -14.17
CA ALA A 132 18.14 -11.21 -14.43
C ALA A 132 18.83 -10.48 -15.60
N ASN A 133 18.06 -9.80 -16.46
CA ASN A 133 18.51 -9.20 -17.71
C ASN A 133 18.14 -7.70 -17.80
N CYS A 134 18.72 -6.86 -16.94
CA CYS A 134 18.68 -5.42 -17.12
C CYS A 134 19.50 -5.01 -18.36
N LYS A 135 18.83 -4.72 -19.48
CA LYS A 135 19.44 -4.13 -20.69
C LYS A 135 19.61 -2.60 -20.62
N CYS A 136 19.53 -2.00 -19.43
CA CYS A 136 19.38 -0.54 -19.28
C CYS A 136 20.57 0.18 -18.65
N ASP A 137 21.70 -0.49 -18.41
CA ASP A 137 22.96 0.17 -18.01
C ASP A 137 23.96 0.20 -19.19
N ALA A 138 23.51 0.68 -20.35
CA ALA A 138 24.36 0.95 -21.53
C ALA A 138 24.63 2.45 -21.70
#